data_AF-A0A1R4FDA0-F1
#
_entry.id   AF-A0A1R4FDA0-F1
#
_cell.length_a   1.000
_cell.length_b   1.000
_cell.length_c   1.000
_cell.angle_alpha   90.00
_cell.angle_beta   90.00
_cell.angle_gamma   90.00
#
_symmetry.space_group_name_H-M   'P 1'
#
loop_
_entity.id
_entity.type
_entity.pdbx_description
1 polymer ?
#
loop_
_entity_poly.entity_id
_entity_poly.type
_entity_poly.pdbx_seq_one_letter_code
_entity_poly.pdbx_strand_id
1 'polypeptide(L)'
;MATPGDASAETLAETLTGLLSRGDCSALLLVGRTVHAGPIRVQMRAENRRLGEPGRLDSTGPSIARVTAPVADILRDLTEAGVSAIADSDAEEDAGSYILYRILADLPDSLESPSIGLLRIPNGESENTVRTAVKTAASAMARRLAPLPRSNVA
;
A
#
# COMPACT_ATOMS: atom_id res chain seq x y z
N MET A 1 -13.33 -3.47 4.03
CA MET A 1 -14.10 -3.22 2.80
C MET A 1 -13.13 -3.32 1.64
N ALA A 2 -13.38 -4.19 0.66
CA ALA A 2 -12.58 -4.23 -0.57
C ALA A 2 -13.22 -3.29 -1.58
N THR A 3 -12.45 -2.35 -2.15
CA THR A 3 -12.93 -1.40 -3.17
C THR A 3 -12.42 -1.89 -4.53
N PRO A 4 -13.31 -2.15 -5.52
CA PRO A 4 -12.90 -2.54 -6.86
C PRO A 4 -12.02 -1.46 -7.54
N GLY A 5 -11.12 -1.89 -8.43
CA GLY A 5 -10.23 -1.01 -9.19
C GLY A 5 -10.79 -0.55 -10.54
N ASP A 6 -12.10 -0.55 -10.73
CA ASP A 6 -12.77 -0.15 -11.98
C ASP A 6 -12.96 1.37 -12.11
N ALA A 7 -12.73 2.13 -11.04
CA ALA A 7 -12.56 3.58 -11.09
C ALA A 7 -11.19 3.96 -11.68
N SER A 8 -11.07 5.18 -12.23
CA SER A 8 -9.76 5.71 -12.66
C SER A 8 -8.78 5.68 -11.48
N ALA A 9 -7.48 5.54 -11.76
CA ALA A 9 -6.46 5.50 -10.70
C ALA A 9 -6.50 6.76 -9.81
N GLU A 10 -6.84 7.91 -10.40
CA GLU A 10 -7.04 9.17 -9.69
C GLU A 10 -8.25 9.11 -8.74
N THR A 11 -9.44 8.73 -9.25
CA THR A 11 -10.65 8.64 -8.42
C THR A 11 -10.50 7.62 -7.30
N LEU A 12 -9.80 6.51 -7.56
CA LEU A 12 -9.50 5.52 -6.53
C LEU A 12 -8.56 6.09 -5.46
N ALA A 13 -7.48 6.78 -5.86
CA ALA A 13 -6.57 7.42 -4.91
C ALA A 13 -7.29 8.47 -4.03
N GLU A 14 -8.16 9.29 -4.63
CA GLU A 14 -8.96 10.28 -3.91
C GLU A 14 -9.93 9.63 -2.92
N THR A 15 -10.63 8.58 -3.35
CA THR A 15 -11.56 7.83 -2.50
C THR A 15 -10.85 7.23 -1.29
N LEU A 16 -9.71 6.56 -1.52
CA LEU A 16 -8.92 5.93 -0.47
C LEU A 16 -8.31 6.95 0.49
N THR A 17 -7.78 8.07 -0.03
CA THR A 17 -7.27 9.18 0.79
C THR A 17 -8.37 9.77 1.67
N GLY A 18 -9.58 9.94 1.12
CA GLY A 18 -10.74 10.40 1.88
C GLY A 18 -11.15 9.47 3.02
N LEU A 19 -11.07 8.15 2.82
CA LEU A 19 -11.35 7.17 3.89
C LEU A 19 -10.31 7.25 5.01
N LEU A 20 -9.03 7.41 4.66
CA LEU A 20 -7.94 7.52 5.63
C LEU A 20 -8.00 8.85 6.40
N SER A 21 -8.25 9.98 5.72
CA SER A 21 -8.28 11.31 6.35
C SER A 21 -9.46 11.51 7.31
N ARG A 22 -10.60 10.83 7.06
CA ARG A 22 -11.75 10.82 7.97
C ARG A 22 -11.61 9.86 9.15
N GLY A 23 -10.59 8.99 9.15
CA GLY A 23 -10.43 7.95 10.16
C GLY A 23 -11.37 6.75 9.98
N ASP A 24 -12.09 6.65 8.85
CA ASP A 24 -12.93 5.50 8.49
C ASP A 24 -12.08 4.25 8.19
N CYS A 25 -10.77 4.45 7.97
CA CYS A 25 -9.80 3.42 7.64
C CYS A 25 -8.49 3.67 8.39
N SER A 26 -8.08 2.74 9.26
CA SER A 26 -6.82 2.86 10.03
C SER A 26 -5.61 2.25 9.31
N ALA A 27 -5.85 1.46 8.26
CA ALA A 27 -4.81 0.78 7.50
C ALA A 27 -5.26 0.49 6.07
N LEU A 28 -4.35 0.67 5.11
CA LEU A 28 -4.60 0.40 3.70
C LEU A 28 -3.51 -0.50 3.11
N LEU A 29 -3.91 -1.68 2.64
CA LEU A 29 -3.05 -2.56 1.86
C LEU A 29 -3.49 -2.55 0.40
N LEU A 30 -2.67 -1.98 -0.47
CA LEU A 30 -2.82 -2.07 -1.92
C LEU A 30 -2.25 -3.41 -2.40
N VAL A 31 -2.88 -3.99 -3.41
CA VAL A 31 -2.40 -5.20 -4.08
C VAL A 31 -2.36 -4.91 -5.58
N GLY A 32 -1.16 -4.93 -6.14
CA GLY A 32 -0.90 -4.67 -7.55
C GLY A 32 -0.10 -5.80 -8.18
N ARG A 33 -0.03 -5.81 -9.51
CA ARG A 33 0.90 -6.68 -10.24
C ARG A 33 2.29 -6.05 -10.29
N THR A 34 3.29 -6.87 -10.58
CA THR A 34 4.63 -6.42 -10.98
C THR A 34 5.03 -6.99 -12.32
N VAL A 35 5.78 -6.21 -13.10
CA VAL A 35 6.44 -6.69 -14.33
C VAL A 35 7.61 -7.63 -14.04
N HIS A 36 8.15 -7.58 -12.82
CA HIS A 36 9.30 -8.38 -12.44
C HIS A 36 8.90 -9.81 -12.09
N ALA A 37 9.62 -10.78 -12.65
CA ALA A 37 9.51 -12.17 -12.24
C ALA A 37 10.15 -12.41 -10.86
N GLY A 38 9.84 -13.56 -10.26
CA GLY A 38 10.46 -14.03 -9.02
C GLY A 38 9.54 -13.85 -7.81
N PRO A 39 10.04 -13.38 -6.65
CA PRO A 39 9.27 -13.30 -5.41
C PRO A 39 8.20 -12.21 -5.44
N ILE A 40 7.23 -12.30 -4.53
CA ILE A 40 6.34 -11.19 -4.19
C ILE A 40 7.17 -10.02 -3.66
N ARG A 41 6.78 -8.78 -4.00
CA ARG A 41 7.52 -7.59 -3.55
C ARG A 41 6.67 -6.75 -2.59
N VAL A 42 7.28 -6.31 -1.51
CA VAL A 42 6.69 -5.34 -0.57
C VAL A 42 7.29 -3.98 -0.91
N GLN A 43 6.48 -3.12 -1.52
CA GLN A 43 6.93 -1.79 -1.93
C GLN A 43 7.27 -0.95 -0.69
N MET A 44 8.44 -0.30 -0.70
CA MET A 44 8.93 0.52 0.41
C MET A 44 8.74 2.02 0.19
N ARG A 45 8.56 2.45 -1.06
CA ARG A 45 8.39 3.85 -1.45
C ARG A 45 7.68 3.99 -2.79
N ALA A 46 7.12 5.16 -3.03
CA ALA A 46 6.57 5.57 -4.32
C ALA A 46 7.18 6.90 -4.77
N GLU A 47 7.22 7.12 -6.08
CA GLU A 47 7.81 8.32 -6.69
C GLU A 47 6.74 9.28 -7.20
N ASN A 48 7.05 10.58 -7.15
CA ASN A 48 6.22 11.65 -7.68
C ASN A 48 6.26 11.66 -9.22
N ARG A 49 5.49 10.77 -9.83
CA ARG A 49 5.47 10.56 -11.28
C ARG A 49 4.04 10.49 -11.81
N ARG A 50 3.79 11.08 -12.98
CA ARG A 50 2.49 10.98 -13.66
C ARG A 50 2.22 9.55 -14.12
N LEU A 51 0.94 9.20 -14.21
CA LEU A 51 0.52 7.92 -14.78
C LEU A 51 0.47 8.03 -16.30
N GLY A 52 1.28 7.23 -17.01
CA GLY A 52 1.25 7.14 -18.47
C GLY A 52 1.96 8.29 -19.21
N GLU A 53 2.47 9.30 -18.49
CA GLU A 53 3.21 10.42 -19.06
C GLU A 53 4.55 10.63 -18.33
N PRO A 54 5.59 11.12 -19.03
CA PRO A 54 6.79 11.59 -18.37
C PRO A 54 6.52 12.79 -17.47
N GLY A 55 7.30 12.90 -16.39
CA GLY A 55 7.34 14.09 -15.53
C GLY A 55 6.67 13.91 -14.18
N ARG A 56 6.74 14.98 -13.37
CA ARG A 56 6.22 15.01 -12.01
C ARG A 56 4.69 15.11 -12.01
N LEU A 57 4.09 14.38 -11.08
CA LEU A 57 2.67 14.47 -10.79
C LEU A 57 2.34 15.79 -10.08
N ASP A 58 3.08 16.10 -9.02
CA ASP A 58 2.94 17.31 -8.22
C ASP A 58 4.26 18.10 -8.24
N SER A 59 4.18 19.38 -8.64
CA SER A 59 5.34 20.28 -8.69
C SER A 59 5.83 20.72 -7.32
N THR A 60 4.98 20.62 -6.29
CA THR A 60 5.24 21.10 -4.92
C THR A 60 5.44 19.97 -3.91
N GLY A 61 4.87 18.79 -4.18
CA GLY A 61 4.99 17.60 -3.35
C GLY A 61 6.41 16.99 -3.34
N PRO A 62 6.69 16.11 -2.37
CA PRO A 62 8.00 15.45 -2.24
C PRO A 62 8.36 14.65 -3.49
N SER A 63 9.64 14.42 -3.77
CA SER A 63 10.02 13.56 -4.91
C SER A 63 9.69 12.08 -4.66
N ILE A 64 9.72 11.66 -3.40
CA ILE A 64 9.53 10.28 -2.95
C ILE A 64 8.68 10.31 -1.68
N ALA A 65 7.70 9.42 -1.60
CA ALA A 65 6.95 9.13 -0.39
C ALA A 65 7.25 7.71 0.10
N ARG A 66 7.48 7.53 1.40
CA ARG A 66 7.79 6.21 2.00
C ARG A 66 6.53 5.58 2.57
N VAL A 67 6.41 4.26 2.43
CA VAL A 67 5.29 3.52 3.03
C VAL A 67 5.39 3.57 4.55
N THR A 68 4.23 3.54 5.21
CA THR A 68 4.11 3.53 6.67
C THR A 68 3.82 2.13 7.23
N ALA A 69 3.52 1.15 6.37
CA ALA A 69 3.36 -0.24 6.76
C ALA A 69 4.65 -0.84 7.35
N PRO A 70 4.55 -1.81 8.28
CA PRO A 70 5.69 -2.45 8.91
C PRO A 70 6.33 -3.49 7.98
N VAL A 71 7.09 -3.03 6.97
CA VAL A 71 7.69 -3.87 5.92
C VAL A 71 8.49 -5.05 6.50
N ALA A 72 9.29 -4.81 7.55
CA ALA A 72 10.09 -5.86 8.18
C ALA A 72 9.23 -6.98 8.79
N ASP A 73 8.14 -6.62 9.48
CA ASP A 73 7.22 -7.59 10.06
C ASP A 73 6.47 -8.36 8.97
N ILE A 74 6.04 -7.66 7.92
CA ILE A 74 5.38 -8.28 6.77
C ILE A 74 6.30 -9.33 6.14
N LEU A 75 7.56 -9.00 5.87
CA LEU A 75 8.52 -9.93 5.24
C LEU A 75 8.83 -11.13 6.13
N ARG A 76 9.00 -10.91 7.43
CA ARG A 76 9.21 -12.01 8.39
C ARG A 76 8.02 -12.96 8.37
N ASP A 77 6.82 -12.44 8.53
CA ASP A 77 5.60 -13.25 8.58
C ASP A 77 5.33 -13.96 7.24
N LEU A 78 5.64 -13.35 6.09
CA LEU A 78 5.57 -13.99 4.78
C LEU A 78 6.54 -15.17 4.69
N THR A 79 7.77 -14.99 5.18
CA THR A 79 8.78 -16.05 5.24
C THR A 79 8.30 -17.21 6.12
N GLU A 80 7.74 -16.93 7.30
CA GLU A 80 7.17 -17.92 8.20
C GLU A 80 5.98 -18.67 7.58
N ALA A 81 5.21 -18.00 6.72
CA ALA A 81 4.12 -18.60 5.95
C ALA A 81 4.57 -19.37 4.69
N GLY A 82 5.89 -19.47 4.45
CA GLY A 82 6.45 -20.15 3.28
C GLY A 82 6.28 -19.37 1.96
N VAL A 83 6.00 -18.07 2.03
CA VAL A 83 5.85 -17.20 0.86
C VAL A 83 7.17 -16.47 0.60
N SER A 84 7.73 -16.67 -0.60
CA SER A 84 8.94 -15.96 -1.03
C SER A 84 8.62 -14.49 -1.31
N ALA A 85 9.23 -13.59 -0.52
CA ALA A 85 9.00 -12.15 -0.63
C ALA A 85 10.26 -11.33 -0.38
N ILE A 86 10.35 -10.16 -1.03
CA ILE A 86 11.44 -9.20 -0.84
C ILE A 86 10.92 -7.79 -0.60
N ALA A 87 11.72 -6.96 0.07
CA ALA A 87 11.48 -5.52 0.11
C ALA A 87 11.93 -4.91 -1.22
N ASP A 88 11.15 -4.00 -1.78
CA ASP A 88 11.49 -3.34 -3.04
C ASP A 88 11.36 -1.83 -2.94
N SER A 89 12.39 -1.13 -3.38
CA SER A 89 12.42 0.33 -3.44
C SER A 89 12.23 0.88 -4.85
N ASP A 90 12.23 0.03 -5.87
CA ASP A 90 12.09 0.47 -7.25
C ASP A 90 10.61 0.77 -7.52
N ALA A 91 10.31 1.96 -8.03
CA ALA A 91 8.95 2.32 -8.41
C ALA A 91 8.67 1.85 -9.83
N GLU A 92 7.58 1.10 -10.00
CA GLU A 92 7.08 0.72 -11.33
C GLU A 92 6.24 1.87 -11.94
N GLU A 93 6.29 2.02 -13.27
CA GLU A 93 5.48 3.00 -14.00
C GLU A 93 4.05 2.48 -14.20
N ASP A 94 3.31 2.34 -13.11
CA ASP A 94 1.99 1.74 -13.12
C ASP A 94 0.99 2.44 -12.17
N ALA A 95 -0.28 2.04 -12.27
CA ALA A 95 -1.34 2.59 -11.44
C ALA A 95 -1.09 2.33 -9.93
N GLY A 96 -0.47 1.20 -9.57
CA GLY A 96 -0.16 0.87 -8.18
C GLY A 96 0.82 1.87 -7.54
N SER A 97 1.91 2.21 -8.24
CA SER A 97 2.87 3.22 -7.77
C SER A 97 2.24 4.60 -7.72
N TYR A 98 1.46 4.96 -8.74
CA TYR A 98 0.75 6.24 -8.81
C TYR A 98 -0.21 6.43 -7.62
N ILE A 99 -1.07 5.45 -7.37
CA ILE A 99 -2.05 5.49 -6.26
C ILE A 99 -1.32 5.55 -4.92
N LEU A 100 -0.27 4.74 -4.74
CA LEU A 100 0.52 4.73 -3.51
C LEU A 100 1.17 6.11 -3.24
N TYR A 101 1.75 6.74 -4.26
CA TYR A 101 2.34 8.07 -4.11
C TYR A 101 1.28 9.12 -3.73
N ARG A 102 0.16 9.19 -4.46
CA ARG A 102 -0.95 10.12 -4.18
C ARG A 102 -1.39 9.99 -2.73
N ILE A 103 -1.70 8.77 -2.28
CA ILE A 103 -2.18 8.54 -0.91
C ILE A 103 -1.15 8.98 0.13
N LEU A 104 0.13 8.63 -0.04
CA LEU A 104 1.15 8.98 0.94
C LEU A 104 1.48 10.48 0.96
N ALA A 105 1.40 11.16 -0.18
CA ALA A 105 1.71 12.59 -0.30
C ALA A 105 0.53 13.50 0.08
N ASP A 106 -0.71 13.04 -0.17
CA ASP A 106 -1.93 13.82 0.06
C ASP A 106 -2.44 13.71 1.52
N LEU A 107 -1.89 12.79 2.32
CA LEU A 107 -2.25 12.67 3.72
C LEU A 107 -1.59 13.75 4.58
N PRO A 108 -2.35 14.39 5.50
CA PRO A 108 -1.78 15.37 6.40
C PRO A 108 -0.80 14.68 7.37
N ASP A 109 0.31 15.36 7.68
CA ASP A 109 1.22 14.93 8.73
C ASP A 109 0.47 14.81 10.05
N SER A 110 0.42 13.59 10.59
CA SER A 110 -0.26 13.30 11.86
C SER A 110 0.59 12.33 12.69
N LEU A 111 0.48 12.47 14.02
CA LEU A 111 1.15 11.57 14.97
C LEU A 111 0.65 10.12 14.85
N GLU A 112 -0.59 9.93 14.41
CA GLU A 112 -1.25 8.64 14.20
C GLU A 112 -1.38 8.37 12.70
N SER A 113 -0.24 8.34 12.01
CA SER A 113 -0.23 8.07 10.57
C SER A 113 -0.75 6.66 10.28
N PRO A 114 -1.75 6.50 9.38
CA PRO A 114 -2.31 5.19 9.07
C PRO A 114 -1.26 4.27 8.45
N SER A 115 -1.39 2.96 8.69
CA SER A 115 -0.48 1.95 8.12
C SER A 115 -0.81 1.68 6.65
N ILE A 116 0.03 2.14 5.73
CA ILE A 116 -0.20 2.07 4.28
C ILE A 116 0.92 1.27 3.63
N GLY A 117 0.57 0.26 2.82
CA GLY A 117 1.54 -0.57 2.10
C GLY A 117 1.02 -1.05 0.74
N LEU A 118 1.92 -1.60 -0.07
CA LEU A 118 1.61 -2.18 -1.38
C LEU A 118 2.34 -3.51 -1.55
N LEU A 119 1.58 -4.56 -1.82
CA LEU A 119 2.09 -5.85 -2.28
C LEU A 119 2.05 -5.92 -3.81
N ARG A 120 3.15 -6.39 -4.37
CA ARG A 120 3.38 -6.59 -5.80
C ARG A 120 3.42 -8.08 -6.10
N ILE A 121 2.46 -8.54 -6.88
CA ILE A 121 2.28 -9.95 -7.21
C ILE A 121 2.88 -10.23 -8.60
N PRO A 122 3.85 -11.15 -8.74
CA PRO A 122 4.42 -11.51 -10.02
C PRO A 122 3.39 -12.26 -10.88
N ASN A 123 3.55 -12.17 -12.19
CA ASN A 123 2.70 -12.90 -13.12
C ASN A 123 2.85 -14.42 -12.94
N GLY A 124 1.73 -15.14 -12.97
CA GLY A 124 1.71 -16.61 -12.83
C GLY A 124 1.76 -17.12 -11.39
N GLU A 125 1.76 -16.23 -10.39
CA GLU A 125 1.67 -16.62 -8.98
C GLU A 125 0.34 -17.33 -8.70
N SER A 126 0.37 -18.37 -7.85
CA SER A 126 -0.83 -19.16 -7.57
C SER A 126 -1.82 -18.37 -6.72
N GLU A 127 -3.13 -18.56 -6.94
CA GLU A 127 -4.17 -17.91 -6.12
C GLU A 127 -3.98 -18.19 -4.63
N ASN A 128 -3.57 -19.42 -4.28
CA ASN A 128 -3.32 -19.80 -2.90
C ASN A 128 -2.14 -19.03 -2.28
N THR A 129 -1.06 -18.84 -3.04
CA THR A 129 0.08 -18.00 -2.60
C THR A 129 -0.37 -16.56 -2.43
N VAL A 130 -1.11 -16.00 -3.39
CA VAL A 130 -1.61 -14.60 -3.33
C VAL A 130 -2.51 -14.40 -2.11
N ARG A 131 -3.47 -15.31 -1.89
CA ARG A 131 -4.37 -15.28 -0.73
C ARG A 131 -3.59 -15.32 0.58
N THR A 132 -2.59 -16.20 0.66
CA THR A 132 -1.71 -16.32 1.83
C THR A 132 -0.94 -15.02 2.04
N ALA A 133 -0.32 -14.48 0.99
CA ALA A 133 0.48 -13.26 1.06
C ALA A 133 -0.34 -12.05 1.53
N VAL A 134 -1.51 -11.84 0.92
CA VAL A 134 -2.41 -10.73 1.28
C VAL A 134 -2.87 -10.85 2.73
N LYS A 135 -3.32 -12.04 3.15
CA LYS A 135 -3.77 -12.27 4.52
C LYS A 135 -2.63 -12.06 5.52
N THR A 136 -1.44 -12.56 5.23
CA THR A 136 -0.27 -12.44 6.09
C THR A 136 0.17 -10.99 6.24
N ALA A 137 0.29 -10.24 5.14
CA ALA A 137 0.66 -8.83 5.20
C ALA A 137 -0.39 -7.99 5.94
N ALA A 138 -1.67 -8.19 5.64
CA ALA A 138 -2.76 -7.50 6.34
C ALA A 138 -2.77 -7.82 7.85
N SER A 139 -2.47 -9.06 8.24
CA SER A 139 -2.38 -9.46 9.64
C SER A 139 -1.18 -8.79 10.34
N ALA A 140 -0.04 -8.70 9.67
CA ALA A 140 1.13 -8.00 10.20
C ALA A 140 0.87 -6.51 10.41
N MET A 141 0.17 -5.86 9.47
CA MET A 141 -0.26 -4.47 9.60
C MET A 141 -1.27 -4.30 10.76
N ALA A 142 -2.26 -5.19 10.86
CA ALA A 142 -3.31 -5.11 11.87
C ALA A 142 -2.77 -5.16 13.31
N ARG A 143 -1.69 -5.93 13.57
CA ARG A 143 -1.06 -6.01 14.90
C ARG A 143 -0.41 -4.70 15.35
N ARG A 144 -0.14 -3.76 14.43
CA ARG A 144 0.44 -2.46 14.74
C ARG A 144 -0.58 -1.34 14.87
N LEU A 145 -1.86 -1.64 14.65
CA LEU A 145 -2.91 -0.64 14.82
C LEU A 145 -3.12 -0.36 16.30
N ALA A 146 -3.18 0.93 16.65
CA ALA A 146 -3.58 1.35 17.98
C ALA A 146 -4.95 0.72 18.32
N PRO A 147 -5.20 0.34 19.58
CA PRO A 147 -6.51 -0.12 20.00
C PRO A 147 -7.56 0.91 19.59
N LEU A 148 -8.67 0.43 19.00
CA LEU A 148 -9.79 1.32 18.67
C LEU A 148 -10.18 2.12 19.93
N PRO A 149 -10.41 3.45 19.82
CA PRO A 149 -10.95 4.22 20.92
C PRO A 149 -12.20 3.50 21.43
N ARG A 150 -12.26 3.23 22.74
CA ARG A 150 -13.48 2.68 23.33
C ARG A 150 -14.60 3.66 23.00
N SER A 151 -15.69 3.17 22.41
CA SER A 151 -16.89 3.97 22.22
C SER A 151 -17.30 4.52 23.59
N ASN A 152 -17.08 5.82 23.81
CA ASN A 152 -17.76 6.52 24.89
C ASN A 152 -19.22 6.61 24.46
N VAL A 153 -19.99 5.60 24.82
CA VAL A 153 -21.45 5.71 24.85
C VAL A 153 -21.75 6.77 25.91
N ALA A 154 -22.12 7.97 25.46
CA ALA A 154 -22.71 9.01 26.30
C ALA A 154 -24.22 8.78 26.41
#